data_AF-A0A6G3C607-F1
#
_entry.id   AF-A0A6G3C607-F1
#
_cell.length_a   1.000
_cell.length_b   1.000
_cell.length_c   1.000
_cell.angle_alpha   90.00
_cell.angle_beta   90.00
_cell.angle_gamma   90.00
#
_symmetry.space_group_name_H-M   'P 1'
#
loop_
_entity.id
_entity.type
_entity.pdbx_description
1 polymer ?
#
loop_
_entity_poly.entity_id
_entity_poly.type
_entity_poly.pdbx_seq_one_letter_code
_entity_poly.pdbx_strand_id
1 'polypeptide(L)'
;MLSVAKVQRRNAWRYYVRGVAFGDGRRPVGKSLKDAQEMAGLPPGRWLGRGLAALGLTESAEVSERQMELVFGQGRHPDADRIERDLLDDGADPDTARLATVLGQPIEEIEARKQTPLLALDFTFRPQASLIVLWALGDTRTRRIIEQAHERAIAKALRWLEDEVAETRWSSGRGRAKTPALVVAAFRHFDNRDGFPLLHDHCLVLNRVQRRDDDGEPVWGALDTFRLYRNVVAAGTLYTLAMTTEVCEELRLATVTREVTPGLRPVMEIAGVDSELIDWSSTRRQRIEDVLEGLTYKFAQEHGRLPGEKARHGLGWQAAQDTRPEKKTPRPLKQLLAWWRASALLKFGKQMVDGLLQRCRAAGAAIRARVDPHVDAVLAAVDVAAVVSTVRGTFARRHVLAEARRHLLETLRGQEFTRGLDDYIADRALSDHSRQSTVPKPGRRTPDADQLFYTADFTEPDRWWIAGTDGKPPRESSRYERARVASLAVQNAIRAARTPPAAARDDAPAAAHTEDHHDHASDPPHAVDHPGRDAALTPAQRAAAVQTHQQAAMPEEYLEGRTTDPATWLRTPENLERLAAFTRTANARRRAFEARPKPEQPADVVKPADQQQHHINRPDHGRGAGRDR
;
A
#
# COMPACT_ATOMS: atom_id res chain seq x y z
N MET A 1 -1.55 4.24 1.47
CA MET A 1 -1.72 2.80 1.20
C MET A 1 -2.34 2.58 -0.18
N LEU A 2 -1.98 1.48 -0.84
CA LEU A 2 -2.47 1.10 -2.16
C LEU A 2 -2.97 -0.35 -2.13
N SER A 3 -4.15 -0.60 -2.68
CA SER A 3 -4.67 -1.95 -2.97
C SER A 3 -4.96 -2.09 -4.46
N VAL A 4 -4.90 -3.32 -4.98
CA VAL A 4 -5.15 -3.58 -6.40
C VAL A 4 -6.17 -4.69 -6.61
N ALA A 5 -7.12 -4.48 -7.53
CA ALA A 5 -8.07 -5.49 -7.99
C ALA A 5 -7.95 -5.70 -9.51
N LYS A 6 -8.21 -6.93 -9.97
CA LYS A 6 -8.31 -7.24 -11.41
C LYS A 6 -9.70 -6.86 -11.91
N VAL A 7 -9.78 -6.15 -13.03
CA VAL A 7 -11.04 -5.90 -13.73
C VAL A 7 -11.14 -6.89 -14.89
N GLN A 8 -12.04 -7.84 -14.75
CA GLN A 8 -12.24 -8.94 -15.68
C GLN A 8 -13.70 -9.00 -16.12
N ARG A 9 -13.95 -9.57 -17.30
CA ARG A 9 -15.26 -9.66 -17.99
C ARG A 9 -15.68 -8.34 -18.63
N ARG A 10 -16.23 -8.44 -19.85
CA ARG A 10 -16.66 -7.31 -20.68
C ARG A 10 -17.60 -6.33 -19.97
N ASN A 11 -18.53 -6.83 -19.16
CA ASN A 11 -19.54 -5.99 -18.49
C ASN A 11 -19.05 -5.32 -17.19
N ALA A 12 -17.79 -5.50 -16.79
CA ALA A 12 -17.29 -4.95 -15.53
C ALA A 12 -17.30 -3.41 -15.49
N TRP A 13 -17.17 -2.72 -16.63
CA TRP A 13 -17.29 -1.26 -16.69
C TRP A 13 -18.64 -0.76 -16.13
N ARG A 14 -19.73 -1.55 -16.27
CA ARG A 14 -21.06 -1.24 -15.73
C ARG A 14 -21.04 -1.15 -14.21
N TYR A 15 -20.25 -1.99 -13.54
CA TYR A 15 -20.08 -1.92 -12.08
C TYR A 15 -19.42 -0.59 -11.67
N TYR A 16 -18.44 -0.13 -12.45
CA TYR A 16 -17.76 1.14 -12.18
C TYR A 16 -18.70 2.34 -12.38
N VAL A 17 -19.39 2.44 -13.52
CA VAL A 17 -20.26 3.61 -13.79
C VAL A 17 -21.58 3.61 -13.00
N ARG A 18 -22.04 2.45 -12.50
CA ARG A 18 -23.25 2.35 -11.66
C ARG A 18 -22.97 2.40 -10.16
N GLY A 19 -21.74 2.16 -9.76
CA GLY A 19 -21.34 1.94 -8.38
C GLY A 19 -20.18 2.82 -7.97
N VAL A 20 -18.98 2.49 -8.45
CA VAL A 20 -17.74 3.19 -8.05
C VAL A 20 -17.84 4.67 -8.35
N ALA A 21 -18.08 5.06 -9.61
CA ALA A 21 -18.23 6.46 -9.99
C ALA A 21 -19.37 7.20 -9.26
N PHE A 22 -20.26 6.48 -8.57
CA PHE A 22 -21.31 7.00 -7.71
C PHE A 22 -21.04 6.66 -6.22
N GLY A 23 -19.81 6.83 -5.74
CA GLY A 23 -19.47 6.81 -4.31
C GLY A 23 -19.76 5.47 -3.63
N ASP A 24 -19.56 4.38 -4.36
CA ASP A 24 -19.85 3.01 -3.93
C ASP A 24 -21.34 2.70 -3.67
N GLY A 25 -22.23 3.61 -4.10
CA GLY A 25 -23.67 3.49 -3.99
C GLY A 25 -24.33 2.74 -5.16
N ARG A 26 -25.64 2.99 -5.33
CA ARG A 26 -26.40 2.57 -6.51
C ARG A 26 -26.86 3.80 -7.27
N ARG A 27 -26.31 4.03 -8.46
CA ARG A 27 -26.75 5.11 -9.36
C ARG A 27 -28.25 4.93 -9.67
N PRO A 28 -29.08 5.98 -9.52
CA PRO A 28 -30.49 5.90 -9.87
C PRO A 28 -30.70 5.55 -11.34
N VAL A 29 -31.76 4.80 -11.63
CA VAL A 29 -32.14 4.44 -13.00
C VAL A 29 -32.49 5.71 -13.77
N GLY A 30 -32.08 5.78 -15.05
CA GLY A 30 -32.41 6.89 -15.95
C GLY A 30 -31.61 8.19 -15.74
N LYS A 31 -30.74 8.28 -14.73
CA LYS A 31 -29.85 9.44 -14.55
C LYS A 31 -28.55 9.25 -15.32
N SER A 32 -28.03 10.30 -15.97
CA SER A 32 -26.70 10.28 -16.59
C SER A 32 -25.60 10.12 -15.54
N LEU A 33 -24.38 9.75 -15.95
CA LEU A 33 -23.26 9.61 -15.00
C LEU A 33 -22.94 10.94 -14.33
N LYS A 34 -22.86 12.01 -15.13
CA LYS A 34 -22.60 13.37 -14.68
C LYS A 34 -23.64 13.84 -13.66
N ASP A 35 -24.93 13.73 -13.99
CA ASP A 35 -26.00 14.17 -13.08
C ASP A 35 -26.00 13.34 -11.78
N ALA A 36 -25.68 12.05 -11.86
CA ALA A 36 -25.58 11.20 -10.69
C ALA A 36 -24.40 11.64 -9.80
N GLN A 37 -23.24 11.94 -10.37
CA GLN A 37 -22.08 12.43 -9.62
C GLN A 37 -22.37 13.77 -8.95
N GLU A 38 -22.98 14.70 -9.67
CA GLU A 38 -23.39 16.01 -9.14
C GLU A 38 -24.40 15.85 -7.99
N MET A 39 -25.43 15.02 -8.16
CA MET A 39 -26.41 14.71 -7.12
C MET A 39 -25.77 14.10 -5.86
N ALA A 40 -24.75 13.26 -6.04
CA ALA A 40 -23.98 12.68 -4.93
C ALA A 40 -22.95 13.66 -4.32
N GLY A 41 -22.74 14.83 -4.93
CA GLY A 41 -21.68 15.76 -4.57
C GLY A 41 -20.27 15.19 -4.74
N LEU A 42 -20.10 14.28 -5.71
CA LEU A 42 -18.82 13.68 -6.09
C LEU A 42 -18.20 14.47 -7.24
N PRO A 43 -16.88 14.66 -7.27
CA PRO A 43 -16.22 15.22 -8.45
C PRO A 43 -16.37 14.26 -9.64
N PRO A 44 -16.38 14.78 -10.88
CA PRO A 44 -16.35 13.95 -12.08
C PRO A 44 -15.10 13.05 -12.08
N GLY A 45 -15.21 11.91 -12.75
CA GLY A 45 -14.04 11.06 -13.01
C GLY A 45 -13.06 11.80 -13.91
N ARG A 46 -11.75 11.60 -13.72
CA ARG A 46 -10.71 12.29 -14.50
C ARG A 46 -9.73 11.32 -15.17
N TRP A 47 -9.31 11.66 -16.38
CA TRP A 47 -8.24 10.95 -17.08
C TRP A 47 -6.86 11.32 -16.53
N LEU A 48 -5.98 10.34 -16.31
CA LEU A 48 -4.59 10.52 -15.87
C LEU A 48 -3.63 9.64 -16.71
N GLY A 49 -2.35 10.03 -16.72
CA GLY A 49 -1.25 9.26 -17.31
C GLY A 49 -0.79 9.77 -18.67
N ARG A 50 0.45 9.44 -19.05
CA ARG A 50 1.09 9.89 -20.30
C ARG A 50 0.57 9.16 -21.53
N GLY A 51 -0.11 8.03 -21.36
CA GLY A 51 -0.73 7.29 -22.47
C GLY A 51 -1.95 7.97 -23.07
N LEU A 52 -2.47 9.03 -22.45
CA LEU A 52 -3.63 9.78 -22.94
C LEU A 52 -3.40 10.42 -24.30
N ALA A 53 -2.18 10.90 -24.57
CA ALA A 53 -1.83 11.53 -25.85
C ALA A 53 -2.05 10.59 -27.04
N ALA A 54 -1.79 9.28 -26.86
CA ALA A 54 -2.03 8.25 -27.87
C ALA A 54 -3.52 8.04 -28.22
N LEU A 55 -4.42 8.58 -27.39
CA LEU A 55 -5.87 8.49 -27.54
C LEU A 55 -6.52 9.87 -27.81
N GLY A 56 -5.72 10.91 -28.06
CA GLY A 56 -6.22 12.28 -28.19
C GLY A 56 -6.89 12.83 -26.93
N LEU A 57 -6.63 12.24 -25.76
CA LEU A 57 -7.19 12.67 -24.49
C LEU A 57 -6.27 13.67 -23.78
N THR A 58 -6.86 14.61 -23.05
CA THR A 58 -6.13 15.57 -22.21
C THR A 58 -6.12 15.11 -20.76
N GLU A 59 -4.98 15.27 -20.08
CA GLU A 59 -4.88 14.98 -18.64
C GLU A 59 -5.89 15.83 -17.84
N SER A 60 -6.52 15.22 -16.85
CA SER A 60 -7.60 15.78 -16.04
C SER A 60 -8.94 16.04 -16.76
N ALA A 61 -9.08 15.70 -18.04
CA ALA A 61 -10.38 15.73 -18.73
C ALA A 61 -11.40 14.80 -18.06
N GLU A 62 -12.68 15.17 -18.13
CA GLU A 62 -13.78 14.37 -17.57
C GLU A 62 -13.92 13.03 -18.29
N VAL A 63 -14.12 11.96 -17.50
CA VAL A 63 -14.36 10.61 -17.99
C VAL A 63 -15.85 10.43 -18.25
N SER A 64 -16.24 10.19 -19.50
CA SER A 64 -17.64 9.93 -19.84
C SER A 64 -18.03 8.46 -19.71
N GLU A 65 -19.33 8.19 -19.54
CA GLU A 65 -19.86 6.81 -19.49
C GLU A 65 -19.59 6.05 -20.80
N ARG A 66 -19.71 6.71 -21.94
CA ARG A 66 -19.44 6.09 -23.24
C ARG A 66 -17.96 5.77 -23.42
N GLN A 67 -17.06 6.66 -22.99
CA GLN A 67 -15.62 6.37 -22.99
C GLN A 67 -15.29 5.19 -22.07
N MET A 68 -15.92 5.09 -20.90
CA MET A 68 -15.74 3.93 -20.00
C MET A 68 -16.15 2.61 -20.66
N GLU A 69 -17.28 2.60 -21.37
CA GLU A 69 -17.73 1.43 -22.12
C GLU A 69 -16.75 1.08 -23.26
N LEU A 70 -16.36 2.06 -24.08
CA LEU A 70 -15.48 1.84 -25.21
C LEU A 70 -14.10 1.32 -24.76
N VAL A 71 -13.48 2.02 -23.81
CA VAL A 71 -12.10 1.74 -23.36
C VAL A 71 -12.04 0.49 -22.48
N PHE A 72 -12.87 0.42 -21.43
CA PHE A 72 -12.79 -0.65 -20.42
C PHE A 72 -13.78 -1.79 -20.63
N GLY A 73 -14.75 -1.63 -21.54
CA GLY A 73 -15.71 -2.67 -21.90
C GLY A 73 -15.44 -3.29 -23.27
N GLN A 74 -15.10 -2.49 -24.27
CA GLN A 74 -14.94 -2.95 -25.66
C GLN A 74 -13.48 -2.99 -26.12
N GLY A 75 -12.54 -2.42 -25.35
CA GLY A 75 -11.12 -2.38 -25.70
C GLY A 75 -10.85 -1.52 -26.93
N ARG A 76 -11.57 -0.39 -27.05
CA ARG A 76 -11.58 0.51 -28.20
C ARG A 76 -11.19 1.93 -27.80
N HIS A 77 -10.84 2.73 -28.80
CA HIS A 77 -10.54 4.16 -28.68
C HIS A 77 -11.71 4.89 -27.97
N PRO A 78 -11.45 5.88 -27.08
CA PRO A 78 -12.49 6.63 -26.38
C PRO A 78 -13.46 7.37 -27.33
N ASP A 79 -12.99 7.75 -28.51
CA ASP A 79 -13.77 8.41 -29.56
C ASP A 79 -14.16 7.46 -30.72
N ALA A 80 -14.21 6.15 -30.47
CA ALA A 80 -14.40 5.14 -31.52
C ALA A 80 -15.66 5.41 -32.38
N ASP A 81 -16.77 5.86 -31.78
CA ASP A 81 -18.00 6.16 -32.51
C ASP A 81 -17.83 7.28 -33.54
N ARG A 82 -16.99 8.28 -33.24
CA ARG A 82 -16.70 9.37 -34.18
C ARG A 82 -15.79 8.87 -35.29
N ILE A 83 -14.67 8.25 -34.92
CA ILE A 83 -13.67 7.74 -35.87
C ILE A 83 -14.29 6.77 -36.87
N GLU A 84 -15.15 5.87 -36.42
CA GLU A 84 -15.81 4.90 -37.30
C GLU A 84 -16.80 5.54 -38.26
N ARG A 85 -17.58 6.54 -37.80
CA ARG A 85 -18.46 7.28 -38.72
C ARG A 85 -17.66 8.01 -39.78
N ASP A 86 -16.61 8.73 -39.36
CA ASP A 86 -15.75 9.49 -40.27
C ASP A 86 -15.17 8.54 -41.36
N LEU A 87 -14.68 7.35 -40.97
CA LEU A 87 -14.15 6.35 -41.91
C LEU A 87 -15.22 5.75 -42.83
N LEU A 88 -16.42 5.47 -42.32
CA LEU A 88 -17.53 4.95 -43.11
C LEU A 88 -18.02 5.99 -44.13
N ASP A 89 -18.09 7.26 -43.73
CA ASP A 89 -18.45 8.38 -44.60
C ASP A 89 -17.38 8.58 -45.71
N ASP A 90 -16.11 8.31 -45.39
CA ASP A 90 -14.99 8.27 -46.35
C ASP A 90 -14.96 6.98 -47.22
N GLY A 91 -15.93 6.07 -47.04
CA GLY A 91 -16.11 4.88 -47.86
C GLY A 91 -15.35 3.63 -47.41
N ALA A 92 -14.77 3.62 -46.20
CA ALA A 92 -14.22 2.39 -45.62
C ALA A 92 -15.35 1.38 -45.36
N ASP A 93 -15.04 0.09 -45.47
CA ASP A 93 -15.97 -0.95 -45.06
C ASP A 93 -16.10 -1.02 -43.51
N PRO A 94 -17.21 -1.57 -42.99
CA PRO A 94 -17.44 -1.65 -41.54
C PRO A 94 -16.35 -2.36 -40.74
N ASP A 95 -15.71 -3.40 -41.29
CA ASP A 95 -14.69 -4.16 -40.56
C ASP A 95 -13.39 -3.34 -40.47
N THR A 96 -13.01 -2.65 -41.55
CA THR A 96 -11.89 -1.71 -41.55
C THR A 96 -12.11 -0.57 -40.56
N ALA A 97 -13.28 0.07 -40.58
CA ALA A 97 -13.62 1.12 -39.63
C ALA A 97 -13.57 0.61 -38.18
N ARG A 98 -14.12 -0.58 -37.93
CA ARG A 98 -14.13 -1.22 -36.62
C ARG A 98 -12.74 -1.54 -36.09
N LEU A 99 -11.85 -2.02 -36.96
CA LEU A 99 -10.47 -2.37 -36.61
C LEU A 99 -9.63 -1.14 -36.29
N ALA A 100 -9.86 -0.02 -36.99
CA ALA A 100 -9.14 1.25 -36.77
C ALA A 100 -9.27 1.78 -35.33
N THR A 101 -10.33 1.39 -34.61
CA THR A 101 -10.55 1.83 -33.22
C THR A 101 -10.15 0.80 -32.17
N VAL A 102 -9.72 -0.42 -32.57
CA VAL A 102 -9.34 -1.47 -31.61
C VAL A 102 -8.00 -1.13 -30.95
N LEU A 103 -7.96 -1.19 -29.62
CA LEU A 103 -6.73 -1.07 -28.86
C LEU A 103 -6.12 -2.48 -28.68
N GLY A 104 -5.37 -2.95 -29.68
CA GLY A 104 -4.62 -4.20 -29.63
C GLY A 104 -5.48 -5.42 -30.02
N GLN A 105 -5.48 -6.48 -29.22
CA GLN A 105 -6.32 -7.64 -29.53
C GLN A 105 -7.81 -7.36 -29.19
N PRO A 106 -8.76 -7.61 -30.12
CA PRO A 106 -10.20 -7.54 -29.84
C PRO A 106 -10.59 -8.43 -28.65
N ILE A 107 -11.51 -7.93 -27.81
CA ILE A 107 -11.96 -8.68 -26.62
C ILE A 107 -12.74 -9.92 -27.04
N GLU A 108 -13.53 -9.81 -28.11
CA GLU A 108 -14.36 -10.87 -28.65
C GLU A 108 -13.53 -12.09 -29.07
N GLU A 109 -12.32 -11.88 -29.61
CA GLU A 109 -11.40 -12.98 -29.93
C GLU A 109 -10.85 -13.68 -28.70
N ILE A 110 -10.58 -12.95 -27.61
CA ILE A 110 -10.11 -13.51 -26.35
C ILE A 110 -11.21 -14.42 -25.76
N GLU A 111 -12.46 -13.93 -25.79
CA GLU A 111 -13.62 -14.68 -25.32
C GLU A 111 -13.93 -15.90 -26.21
N ALA A 112 -13.79 -15.79 -27.53
CA ALA A 112 -13.94 -16.91 -28.47
C ALA A 112 -12.95 -18.05 -28.18
N ARG A 113 -11.76 -17.73 -27.68
CA ARG A 113 -10.77 -18.71 -27.20
C ARG A 113 -11.06 -19.25 -25.79
N LYS A 114 -12.22 -18.94 -25.21
CA LYS A 114 -12.65 -19.28 -23.85
C LYS A 114 -11.69 -18.76 -22.76
N GLN A 115 -11.03 -17.63 -23.02
CA GLN A 115 -10.14 -16.97 -22.06
C GLN A 115 -10.85 -15.81 -21.37
N THR A 116 -10.51 -15.56 -20.10
CA THR A 116 -11.03 -14.41 -19.37
C THR A 116 -10.20 -13.17 -19.69
N PRO A 117 -10.76 -12.12 -20.33
CA PRO A 117 -10.01 -10.91 -20.61
C PRO A 117 -9.68 -10.17 -19.31
N LEU A 118 -8.45 -9.65 -19.23
CA LEU A 118 -8.04 -8.67 -18.23
C LEU A 118 -8.11 -7.30 -18.88
N LEU A 119 -9.07 -6.48 -18.45
CA LEU A 119 -9.39 -5.19 -19.08
C LEU A 119 -8.66 -4.05 -18.40
N ALA A 120 -8.55 -4.11 -17.07
CA ALA A 120 -7.85 -3.11 -16.28
C ALA A 120 -7.35 -3.67 -14.94
N LEU A 121 -6.52 -2.87 -14.29
CA LEU A 121 -6.17 -3.00 -12.88
C LEU A 121 -6.73 -1.80 -12.13
N ASP A 122 -7.52 -2.03 -11.09
CA ASP A 122 -8.03 -0.96 -10.23
C ASP A 122 -7.07 -0.74 -9.07
N PHE A 123 -6.35 0.38 -9.11
CA PHE A 123 -5.42 0.84 -8.09
C PHE A 123 -6.17 1.79 -7.15
N THR A 124 -6.51 1.32 -5.95
CA THR A 124 -7.20 2.13 -4.96
C THR A 124 -6.21 2.76 -3.99
N PHE A 125 -6.02 4.08 -4.11
CA PHE A 125 -5.14 4.86 -3.23
C PHE A 125 -5.92 5.41 -2.05
N ARG A 126 -5.37 5.27 -0.83
CA ARG A 126 -5.98 5.79 0.39
C ARG A 126 -4.94 6.32 1.38
N PRO A 127 -5.17 7.46 2.05
CA PRO A 127 -4.28 7.99 3.09
C PRO A 127 -4.19 7.08 4.32
N GLN A 128 -3.27 7.41 5.23
CA GLN A 128 -3.21 6.83 6.57
C GLN A 128 -4.47 7.18 7.37
N ALA A 129 -4.79 6.38 8.40
CA ALA A 129 -6.06 6.53 9.10
C ALA A 129 -6.14 7.86 9.87
N SER A 130 -5.05 8.29 10.49
CA SER A 130 -4.94 9.60 11.15
C SER A 130 -5.11 10.78 10.18
N LEU A 131 -4.60 10.67 8.96
CA LEU A 131 -4.80 11.67 7.90
C LEU A 131 -6.26 11.74 7.46
N ILE A 132 -6.96 10.60 7.41
CA ILE A 132 -8.41 10.57 7.15
C ILE A 132 -9.19 11.27 8.27
N VAL A 133 -8.82 11.05 9.54
CA VAL A 133 -9.43 11.74 10.68
C VAL A 133 -9.21 13.26 10.59
N LEU A 134 -7.96 13.70 10.34
CA LEU A 134 -7.63 15.11 10.19
C LEU A 134 -8.33 15.76 8.99
N TRP A 135 -8.45 15.04 7.88
CA TRP A 135 -9.20 15.49 6.70
C TRP A 135 -10.69 15.69 7.00
N ALA A 136 -11.28 14.79 7.78
CA ALA A 136 -12.71 14.81 8.10
C ALA A 136 -13.10 15.83 9.18
N LEU A 137 -12.26 15.99 10.21
CA LEU A 137 -12.57 16.81 11.40
C LEU A 137 -11.82 18.14 11.42
N GLY A 138 -10.79 18.31 10.58
CA GLY A 138 -10.05 19.55 10.44
C GLY A 138 -10.84 20.66 9.74
N ASP A 139 -10.25 21.85 9.75
CA ASP A 139 -10.82 22.99 9.03
C ASP A 139 -10.73 22.84 7.50
N THR A 140 -11.38 23.75 6.77
CA THR A 140 -11.38 23.74 5.30
C THR A 140 -9.98 23.81 4.71
N ARG A 141 -9.04 24.53 5.36
CA ARG A 141 -7.65 24.64 4.90
C ARG A 141 -6.93 23.31 5.02
N THR A 142 -6.99 22.68 6.19
CA THR A 142 -6.40 21.36 6.48
C THR A 142 -6.89 20.30 5.50
N ARG A 143 -8.20 20.27 5.28
CA ARG A 143 -8.83 19.35 4.33
C ARG A 143 -8.31 19.54 2.90
N ARG A 144 -8.26 20.78 2.40
CA ARG A 144 -7.76 21.08 1.05
C ARG A 144 -6.29 20.69 0.87
N ILE A 145 -5.45 20.94 1.88
CA ILE A 145 -4.05 20.52 1.88
C ILE A 145 -3.94 19.00 1.74
N ILE A 146 -4.71 18.25 2.52
CA ILE A 146 -4.71 16.78 2.46
C ILE A 146 -5.24 16.27 1.11
N GLU A 147 -6.28 16.90 0.55
CA GLU A 147 -6.82 16.54 -0.78
C GLU A 147 -5.79 16.77 -1.90
N GLN A 148 -5.08 17.90 -1.88
CA GLN A 148 -4.03 18.21 -2.85
C GLN A 148 -2.82 17.27 -2.71
N ALA A 149 -2.38 16.99 -1.48
CA ALA A 149 -1.31 16.04 -1.23
C ALA A 149 -1.65 14.62 -1.68
N HIS A 150 -2.92 14.21 -1.48
CA HIS A 150 -3.42 12.94 -1.99
C HIS A 150 -3.36 12.87 -3.52
N GLU A 151 -3.76 13.92 -4.23
CA GLU A 151 -3.67 14.00 -5.70
C GLU A 151 -2.24 13.96 -6.21
N ARG A 152 -1.36 14.77 -5.62
CA ARG A 152 0.06 14.82 -5.99
C ARG A 152 0.77 13.50 -5.71
N ALA A 153 0.46 12.84 -4.59
CA ALA A 153 0.99 11.53 -4.26
C ALA A 153 0.52 10.43 -5.22
N ILE A 154 -0.76 10.45 -5.66
CA ILE A 154 -1.26 9.55 -6.71
C ILE A 154 -0.49 9.77 -8.00
N ALA A 155 -0.39 11.02 -8.46
CA ALA A 155 0.32 11.35 -9.69
C ALA A 155 1.81 10.95 -9.61
N LYS A 156 2.47 11.12 -8.46
CA LYS A 156 3.85 10.68 -8.24
C LYS A 156 4.00 9.16 -8.32
N ALA A 157 3.07 8.40 -7.73
CA ALA A 157 3.09 6.95 -7.80
C ALA A 157 2.81 6.41 -9.22
N LEU A 158 1.85 7.01 -9.94
CA LEU A 158 1.55 6.66 -11.33
C LEU A 158 2.71 6.99 -12.27
N ARG A 159 3.33 8.17 -12.14
CA ARG A 159 4.54 8.54 -12.90
C ARG A 159 5.70 7.59 -12.66
N TRP A 160 5.95 7.23 -11.39
CA TRP A 160 6.97 6.23 -11.07
C TRP A 160 6.67 4.86 -11.69
N LEU A 161 5.40 4.42 -11.71
CA LEU A 161 5.02 3.17 -12.38
C LEU A 161 5.26 3.25 -13.89
N GLU A 162 4.96 4.38 -14.52
CA GLU A 162 5.27 4.61 -15.92
C GLU A 162 6.78 4.59 -16.19
N ASP A 163 7.57 5.33 -15.41
CA ASP A 163 9.00 5.47 -15.62
C ASP A 163 9.78 4.18 -15.32
N GLU A 164 9.40 3.44 -14.29
CA GLU A 164 10.22 2.34 -13.76
C GLU A 164 9.64 0.95 -14.03
N VAL A 165 8.35 0.83 -14.34
CA VAL A 165 7.66 -0.47 -14.32
C VAL A 165 6.89 -0.79 -15.60
N ALA A 166 6.30 0.22 -16.25
CA ALA A 166 5.38 0.02 -17.36
C ALA A 166 6.10 -0.54 -18.59
N GLU A 167 5.69 -1.75 -18.96
CA GLU A 167 6.13 -2.43 -20.17
C GLU A 167 4.93 -3.02 -20.91
N THR A 168 5.09 -3.13 -22.21
CA THR A 168 4.18 -3.87 -23.09
C THR A 168 4.72 -5.28 -23.32
N ARG A 169 3.82 -6.24 -23.54
CA ARG A 169 4.17 -7.63 -23.86
C ARG A 169 3.39 -8.14 -25.08
N TRP A 170 4.05 -8.91 -25.93
CA TRP A 170 3.44 -9.55 -27.11
C TRP A 170 4.04 -10.94 -27.39
N SER A 171 3.52 -11.64 -28.40
CA SER A 171 3.97 -12.98 -28.81
C SER A 171 4.03 -13.99 -27.67
N SER A 172 2.95 -14.05 -26.87
CA SER A 172 2.83 -14.88 -25.65
C SER A 172 3.88 -14.54 -24.58
N GLY A 173 4.33 -13.29 -24.51
CA GLY A 173 5.30 -12.80 -23.52
C GLY A 173 6.76 -12.97 -23.92
N ARG A 174 7.02 -13.43 -25.15
CA ARG A 174 8.37 -13.51 -25.74
C ARG A 174 8.93 -12.14 -26.10
N GLY A 175 8.07 -11.22 -26.54
CA GLY A 175 8.43 -9.82 -26.81
C GLY A 175 8.04 -8.92 -25.65
N ARG A 176 8.94 -7.99 -25.29
CA ARG A 176 8.74 -6.96 -24.26
C ARG A 176 9.48 -5.68 -24.63
N ALA A 177 8.88 -4.54 -24.30
CA ALA A 177 9.51 -3.24 -24.44
C ALA A 177 9.01 -2.29 -23.36
N LYS A 178 9.89 -1.37 -22.93
CA LYS A 178 9.53 -0.28 -22.02
C LYS A 178 8.56 0.67 -22.72
N THR A 179 7.49 1.04 -22.03
CA THR A 179 6.54 2.04 -22.52
C THR A 179 6.00 2.86 -21.34
N PRO A 180 6.42 4.13 -21.20
CA PRO A 180 6.16 4.93 -20.01
C PRO A 180 4.80 5.62 -20.04
N ALA A 181 3.77 4.96 -20.56
CA ALA A 181 2.54 5.64 -20.96
C ALA A 181 1.29 4.87 -20.49
N LEU A 182 0.89 5.08 -19.23
CA LEU A 182 -0.35 4.49 -18.70
C LEU A 182 -1.55 5.33 -19.12
N VAL A 183 -2.69 4.67 -19.29
CA VAL A 183 -4.01 5.30 -19.46
C VAL A 183 -4.85 4.96 -18.23
N VAL A 184 -5.28 5.98 -17.48
CA VAL A 184 -5.92 5.77 -16.17
C VAL A 184 -7.20 6.61 -16.06
N ALA A 185 -8.31 5.97 -15.67
CA ALA A 185 -9.52 6.68 -15.26
C ALA A 185 -9.61 6.69 -13.72
N ALA A 186 -9.66 7.88 -13.12
CA ALA A 186 -9.64 8.06 -11.67
C ALA A 186 -10.98 8.58 -11.12
N PHE A 187 -11.50 7.95 -10.07
CA PHE A 187 -12.77 8.31 -9.40
C PHE A 187 -12.53 8.51 -7.90
N ARG A 188 -12.85 9.70 -7.38
CA ARG A 188 -12.69 10.04 -5.96
C ARG A 188 -13.94 9.72 -5.14
N HIS A 189 -13.70 9.16 -3.96
CA HIS A 189 -14.70 8.88 -2.93
C HIS A 189 -14.30 9.53 -1.61
N PHE A 190 -15.30 9.80 -0.76
CA PHE A 190 -15.14 10.52 0.50
C PHE A 190 -15.36 9.65 1.75
N ASP A 191 -16.07 8.55 1.60
CA ASP A 191 -16.59 7.80 2.73
C ASP A 191 -16.67 6.30 2.45
N ASN A 192 -16.58 5.49 3.50
CA ASN A 192 -16.68 4.05 3.40
C ASN A 192 -18.15 3.60 3.27
N ARG A 193 -18.40 2.30 3.14
CA ARG A 193 -19.77 1.79 2.97
C ARG A 193 -20.71 2.06 4.14
N ASP A 194 -20.17 2.31 5.33
CA ASP A 194 -20.93 2.67 6.53
C ASP A 194 -21.11 4.19 6.67
N GLY A 195 -20.70 4.98 5.67
CA GLY A 195 -20.79 6.44 5.65
C GLY A 195 -19.66 7.17 6.38
N PHE A 196 -18.79 6.46 7.10
CA PHE A 196 -17.68 7.05 7.87
C PHE A 196 -16.54 7.55 6.97
N PRO A 197 -15.71 8.49 7.45
CA PRO A 197 -14.65 9.09 6.65
C PRO A 197 -13.73 8.05 6.00
N LEU A 198 -13.52 8.18 4.69
CA LEU A 198 -12.53 7.42 3.94
C LEU A 198 -12.26 8.13 2.61
N LEU A 199 -11.32 9.08 2.60
CA LEU A 199 -10.81 9.64 1.35
C LEU A 199 -10.08 8.53 0.57
N HIS A 200 -10.50 8.26 -0.65
CA HIS A 200 -9.81 7.31 -1.54
C HIS A 200 -10.12 7.58 -3.01
N ASP A 201 -9.18 7.23 -3.89
CA ASP A 201 -9.38 7.31 -5.34
C ASP A 201 -9.21 5.91 -5.95
N HIS A 202 -10.19 5.49 -6.76
CA HIS A 202 -10.10 4.32 -7.63
C HIS A 202 -9.45 4.73 -8.95
N CYS A 203 -8.25 4.26 -9.22
CA CYS A 203 -7.51 4.53 -10.45
C CYS A 203 -7.51 3.28 -11.34
N LEU A 204 -8.39 3.23 -12.34
CA LEU A 204 -8.49 2.14 -13.29
C LEU A 204 -7.42 2.29 -14.37
N VAL A 205 -6.36 1.50 -14.24
CA VAL A 205 -5.26 1.41 -15.22
C VAL A 205 -5.69 0.48 -16.35
N LEU A 206 -5.84 1.01 -17.56
CA LEU A 206 -6.18 0.24 -18.77
C LEU A 206 -5.10 -0.81 -19.05
N ASN A 207 -5.49 -2.06 -19.27
CA ASN A 207 -4.56 -3.12 -19.69
C ASN A 207 -4.29 -3.09 -21.21
N ARG A 208 -3.99 -1.89 -21.72
CA ARG A 208 -3.56 -1.61 -23.09
C ARG A 208 -2.58 -0.45 -23.05
N VAL A 209 -1.59 -0.54 -23.93
CA VAL A 209 -0.55 0.48 -24.05
C VAL A 209 -0.06 0.55 -25.48
N GLN A 210 0.23 1.74 -25.95
CA GLN A 210 0.83 1.96 -27.26
C GLN A 210 2.35 1.83 -27.17
N ARG A 211 2.93 1.20 -28.17
CA ARG A 211 4.37 1.16 -28.42
C ARG A 211 4.62 1.50 -29.89
N ARG A 212 5.88 1.73 -30.25
CA ARG A 212 6.29 1.71 -31.65
C ARG A 212 6.70 0.28 -32.04
N ASP A 213 6.41 -0.13 -33.27
CA ASP A 213 7.00 -1.33 -33.86
C ASP A 213 8.34 -1.05 -34.53
N ASP A 214 8.87 -2.05 -35.25
CA ASP A 214 10.20 -2.00 -35.86
C ASP A 214 10.25 -0.96 -37.00
N ASP A 215 9.10 -0.66 -37.61
CA ASP A 215 8.94 0.36 -38.65
C ASP A 215 8.64 1.76 -38.05
N GLY A 216 8.47 1.84 -36.72
CA GLY A 216 8.20 3.07 -36.00
C GLY A 216 6.70 3.40 -35.85
N GLU A 217 5.82 2.54 -36.37
CA GLU A 217 4.37 2.75 -36.39
C GLU A 217 3.75 2.46 -35.01
N PRO A 218 2.69 3.19 -34.63
CA PRO A 218 2.04 3.01 -33.35
C PRO A 218 1.22 1.72 -33.33
N VAL A 219 1.58 0.80 -32.43
CA VAL A 219 0.85 -0.45 -32.24
C VAL A 219 0.42 -0.61 -30.79
N TRP A 220 -0.81 -1.06 -30.60
CA TRP A 220 -1.40 -1.31 -29.29
C TRP A 220 -1.13 -2.74 -28.82
N GLY A 221 -0.66 -2.89 -27.58
CA GLY A 221 -0.39 -4.17 -26.94
C GLY A 221 -0.97 -4.25 -25.53
N ALA A 222 -0.87 -5.43 -24.91
CA ALA A 222 -1.23 -5.60 -23.51
C ALA A 222 -0.08 -5.16 -22.60
N LEU A 223 -0.40 -4.57 -21.45
CA LEU A 223 0.60 -4.30 -20.42
C LEU A 223 1.16 -5.61 -19.84
N ASP A 224 2.42 -5.58 -19.41
CA ASP A 224 2.95 -6.56 -18.48
C ASP A 224 2.38 -6.30 -17.07
N THR A 225 1.16 -6.77 -16.88
CA THR A 225 0.46 -6.63 -15.60
C THR A 225 1.12 -7.43 -14.48
N PHE A 226 1.91 -8.47 -14.78
CA PHE A 226 2.68 -9.18 -13.74
C PHE A 226 3.76 -8.28 -13.15
N ARG A 227 4.46 -7.51 -13.99
CA ARG A 227 5.42 -6.49 -13.52
C ARG A 227 4.75 -5.41 -12.70
N LEU A 228 3.62 -4.87 -13.16
CA LEU A 228 2.85 -3.89 -12.38
C LEU A 228 2.44 -4.45 -11.01
N TYR A 229 1.88 -5.66 -10.97
CA TYR A 229 1.48 -6.33 -9.73
C TYR A 229 2.64 -6.54 -8.75
N ARG A 230 3.81 -6.92 -9.25
CA ARG A 230 5.01 -7.13 -8.41
C ARG A 230 5.49 -5.85 -7.74
N ASN A 231 5.18 -4.68 -8.31
CA ASN A 231 5.65 -3.37 -7.85
C ASN A 231 4.60 -2.56 -7.06
N VAL A 232 3.40 -3.11 -6.82
CA VAL A 232 2.32 -2.45 -6.07
C VAL A 232 2.77 -1.97 -4.69
N VAL A 233 3.56 -2.77 -3.98
CA VAL A 233 4.03 -2.40 -2.65
C VAL A 233 4.99 -1.21 -2.72
N ALA A 234 5.91 -1.18 -3.69
CA ALA A 234 6.86 -0.09 -3.89
C ALA A 234 6.16 1.22 -4.29
N ALA A 235 5.15 1.14 -5.16
CA ALA A 235 4.31 2.29 -5.52
C ALA A 235 3.47 2.78 -4.32
N GLY A 236 2.91 1.85 -3.54
CA GLY A 236 2.13 2.18 -2.35
C GLY A 236 2.95 2.86 -1.25
N THR A 237 4.20 2.46 -1.07
CA THR A 237 5.14 3.12 -0.13
C THR A 237 5.57 4.48 -0.65
N LEU A 238 5.74 4.67 -1.96
CA LEU A 238 6.03 5.98 -2.54
C LEU A 238 4.87 6.96 -2.34
N TYR A 239 3.64 6.52 -2.63
CA TYR A 239 2.44 7.30 -2.35
C TYR A 239 2.37 7.70 -0.87
N THR A 240 2.60 6.75 0.04
CA THR A 240 2.48 7.01 1.48
C THR A 240 3.56 7.98 1.94
N LEU A 241 4.81 7.76 1.55
CA LEU A 241 5.92 8.66 1.89
C LEU A 241 5.67 10.09 1.37
N ALA A 242 5.32 10.22 0.08
CA ALA A 242 5.07 11.52 -0.52
C ALA A 242 3.91 12.27 0.14
N MET A 243 2.77 11.59 0.34
CA MET A 243 1.61 12.19 0.99
C MET A 243 1.92 12.64 2.42
N THR A 244 2.53 11.76 3.21
CA THR A 244 2.79 12.07 4.63
C THR A 244 3.78 13.20 4.78
N THR A 245 4.90 13.17 4.04
CA THR A 245 5.90 14.25 4.09
C THR A 245 5.29 15.59 3.72
N GLU A 246 4.54 15.66 2.63
CA GLU A 246 3.95 16.91 2.16
C GLU A 246 2.94 17.49 3.16
N VAL A 247 2.03 16.67 3.69
CA VAL A 247 1.07 17.12 4.71
C VAL A 247 1.79 17.54 6.00
N CYS A 248 2.81 16.80 6.42
CA CYS A 248 3.59 17.13 7.62
C CYS A 248 4.35 18.45 7.48
N GLU A 249 4.92 18.73 6.31
CA GLU A 249 5.59 20.02 6.05
C GLU A 249 4.59 21.18 6.03
N GLU A 250 3.51 21.08 5.26
CA GLU A 250 2.54 22.17 5.10
C GLU A 250 1.77 22.48 6.39
N LEU A 251 1.48 21.46 7.21
CA LEU A 251 0.70 21.63 8.44
C LEU A 251 1.55 21.69 9.72
N ARG A 252 2.88 21.55 9.61
CA ARG A 252 3.84 21.45 10.74
C ARG A 252 3.50 20.30 11.69
N LEU A 253 3.36 19.11 11.14
CA LEU A 253 3.05 17.88 11.87
C LEU A 253 4.27 16.94 11.91
N ALA A 254 4.16 15.88 12.69
CA ALA A 254 5.08 14.76 12.67
C ALA A 254 4.31 13.44 12.80
N THR A 255 4.99 12.33 12.59
CA THR A 255 4.39 10.99 12.69
C THR A 255 4.91 10.19 13.88
N VAL A 256 4.12 9.23 14.34
CA VAL A 256 4.45 8.23 15.35
C VAL A 256 4.11 6.83 14.83
N THR A 257 4.80 5.82 15.34
CA THR A 257 4.50 4.42 15.04
C THR A 257 3.23 4.00 15.77
N ARG A 258 2.31 3.36 15.06
CA ARG A 258 1.15 2.65 15.63
C ARG A 258 1.23 1.18 15.25
N GLU A 259 1.25 0.30 16.25
CA GLU A 259 1.05 -1.13 16.02
C GLU A 259 -0.43 -1.37 15.74
N VAL A 260 -0.70 -1.93 14.57
CA VAL A 260 -2.07 -2.14 14.06
C VAL A 260 -2.50 -3.59 14.15
N THR A 261 -1.55 -4.50 14.02
CA THR A 261 -1.75 -5.93 14.15
C THR A 261 -0.48 -6.48 14.80
N PRO A 262 -0.58 -7.11 15.98
CA PRO A 262 0.58 -7.63 16.70
C PRO A 262 1.48 -8.50 15.82
N GLY A 263 2.78 -8.20 15.81
CA GLY A 263 3.77 -8.94 15.02
C GLY A 263 3.74 -8.66 13.51
N LEU A 264 2.92 -7.72 13.05
CA LEU A 264 3.10 -7.11 11.74
C LEU A 264 3.84 -5.79 11.88
N ARG A 265 4.39 -5.32 10.76
CA ARG A 265 5.09 -4.04 10.73
C ARG A 265 4.16 -2.90 11.20
N PRO A 266 4.61 -2.04 12.13
CA PRO A 266 3.88 -0.84 12.50
C PRO A 266 3.60 0.06 11.30
N VAL A 267 2.53 0.83 11.37
CA VAL A 267 2.27 1.90 10.41
C VAL A 267 2.61 3.23 11.05
N MET A 268 2.95 4.21 10.22
CA MET A 268 3.15 5.58 10.68
C MET A 268 1.78 6.28 10.69
N GLU A 269 1.49 7.03 11.74
CA GLU A 269 0.28 7.84 11.90
C GLU A 269 0.66 9.24 12.40
N ILE A 270 -0.18 10.25 12.18
CA ILE A 270 0.08 11.61 12.65
C ILE A 270 0.04 11.65 14.18
N ALA A 271 1.09 12.21 14.78
CA ALA A 271 1.20 12.43 16.20
C ALA A 271 0.07 13.34 16.71
N GLY A 272 -0.53 13.01 17.86
CA GLY A 272 -1.62 13.78 18.46
C GLY A 272 -3.04 13.44 17.96
N VAL A 273 -3.16 12.57 16.95
CA VAL A 273 -4.45 11.93 16.63
C VAL A 273 -4.63 10.71 17.53
N ASP A 274 -5.64 10.77 18.40
CA ASP A 274 -5.95 9.69 19.33
C ASP A 274 -6.40 8.41 18.60
N SER A 275 -6.00 7.24 19.12
CA SER A 275 -6.43 5.95 18.60
C SER A 275 -7.94 5.78 18.55
N GLU A 276 -8.69 6.35 19.50
CA GLU A 276 -10.14 6.24 19.53
C GLU A 276 -10.81 6.97 18.35
N LEU A 277 -10.22 8.07 17.87
CA LEU A 277 -10.69 8.78 16.67
C LEU A 277 -10.43 7.95 15.41
N ILE A 278 -9.25 7.32 15.33
CA ILE A 278 -8.93 6.39 14.24
C ILE A 278 -9.93 5.24 14.22
N ASP A 279 -10.21 4.65 15.38
CA ASP A 279 -11.11 3.51 15.51
C ASP A 279 -12.58 3.89 15.24
N TRP A 280 -12.99 5.12 15.60
CA TRP A 280 -14.30 5.69 15.24
C TRP A 280 -14.53 5.74 13.73
N SER A 281 -13.52 6.08 12.93
CA SER A 281 -13.62 6.07 11.47
C SER A 281 -13.55 4.65 10.85
N SER A 282 -13.14 3.65 11.65
CA SER A 282 -12.80 2.29 11.21
C SER A 282 -13.80 1.21 11.64
N THR A 283 -15.08 1.55 11.80
CA THR A 283 -16.12 0.65 12.35
C THR A 283 -16.25 -0.70 11.62
N ARG A 284 -16.06 -0.74 10.29
CA ARG A 284 -16.05 -1.99 9.52
C ARG A 284 -14.93 -2.93 9.96
N ARG A 285 -13.74 -2.38 10.22
CA ARG A 285 -12.58 -3.18 10.61
C ARG A 285 -12.87 -3.92 11.92
N GLN A 286 -13.47 -3.23 12.89
CA GLN A 286 -13.88 -3.84 14.15
C GLN A 286 -14.82 -5.03 13.92
N ARG A 287 -15.80 -4.89 13.00
CA ARG A 287 -16.70 -6.01 12.65
C ARG A 287 -15.95 -7.19 12.06
N ILE A 288 -14.98 -6.93 11.18
CA ILE A 288 -14.14 -7.97 10.56
C ILE A 288 -13.35 -8.70 11.64
N GLU A 289 -12.77 -7.97 12.59
CA GLU A 289 -12.01 -8.54 13.70
C GLU A 289 -12.92 -9.36 14.64
N ASP A 290 -14.11 -8.88 14.97
CA ASP A 290 -15.08 -9.60 15.79
C ASP A 290 -15.56 -10.91 15.14
N VAL A 291 -15.77 -10.91 13.81
CA VAL A 291 -16.10 -12.13 13.05
C VAL A 291 -14.89 -13.07 12.95
N LEU A 292 -13.69 -12.52 12.72
CA LEU A 292 -12.45 -13.29 12.64
C LEU A 292 -12.13 -14.00 13.97
N GLU A 293 -12.41 -13.38 15.11
CA GLU A 293 -12.24 -14.01 16.43
C GLU A 293 -13.10 -15.28 16.55
N GLY A 294 -14.38 -15.19 16.16
CA GLY A 294 -15.30 -16.33 16.16
C GLY A 294 -14.89 -17.43 15.18
N LEU A 295 -14.39 -17.06 13.99
CA LEU A 295 -13.85 -18.02 13.01
C LEU A 295 -12.58 -18.71 13.52
N THR A 296 -11.72 -17.97 14.23
CA THR A 296 -10.48 -18.49 14.84
C THR A 296 -10.80 -19.48 15.95
N TYR A 297 -11.80 -19.20 16.79
CA TYR A 297 -12.27 -20.10 17.83
C TYR A 297 -12.80 -21.43 17.25
N LYS A 298 -13.65 -21.35 16.22
CA LYS A 298 -14.17 -22.55 15.53
C LYS A 298 -13.04 -23.39 14.94
N PHE A 299 -12.08 -22.74 14.27
CA PHE A 299 -10.89 -23.43 13.76
C PHE A 299 -10.14 -24.16 14.88
N ALA A 300 -9.95 -23.52 16.03
CA ALA A 300 -9.23 -24.12 17.15
C ALA A 300 -9.96 -25.35 17.73
N GLN A 301 -11.30 -25.29 17.83
CA GLN A 301 -12.13 -26.42 18.25
C GLN A 301 -12.06 -27.59 17.26
N GLU A 302 -12.19 -27.32 15.96
CA GLU A 302 -12.23 -28.34 14.90
C GLU A 302 -10.87 -29.01 14.67
N HIS A 303 -9.78 -28.27 14.86
CA HIS A 303 -8.42 -28.73 14.52
C HIS A 303 -7.51 -28.99 15.73
N GLY A 304 -7.95 -28.69 16.96
CA GLY A 304 -7.16 -28.82 18.18
C GLY A 304 -5.92 -27.90 18.24
N ARG A 305 -5.84 -26.88 17.38
CA ARG A 305 -4.71 -25.94 17.29
C ARG A 305 -5.13 -24.59 16.70
N LEU A 306 -4.35 -23.55 17.00
CA LEU A 306 -4.56 -22.23 16.40
C LEU A 306 -4.23 -22.20 14.89
N PRO A 307 -4.86 -21.31 14.10
CA PRO A 307 -4.59 -21.19 12.68
C PRO A 307 -3.18 -20.63 12.43
N GLY A 308 -2.46 -21.29 11.51
CA GLY A 308 -1.22 -20.74 10.93
C GLY A 308 -1.52 -19.57 9.98
N GLU A 309 -0.47 -18.88 9.52
CA GLU A 309 -0.57 -17.65 8.71
C GLU A 309 -1.52 -17.76 7.52
N LYS A 310 -1.38 -18.82 6.70
CA LYS A 310 -2.23 -19.05 5.52
C LYS A 310 -3.71 -19.22 5.88
N ALA A 311 -4.00 -19.96 6.96
CA ALA A 311 -5.37 -20.17 7.42
C ALA A 311 -5.97 -18.85 7.93
N ARG A 312 -5.22 -18.07 8.72
CA ARG A 312 -5.66 -16.75 9.19
C ARG A 312 -6.01 -15.81 8.05
N HIS A 313 -5.21 -15.79 6.99
CA HIS A 313 -5.53 -14.98 5.80
C HIS A 313 -6.85 -15.40 5.15
N GLY A 314 -7.09 -16.71 5.02
CA GLY A 314 -8.36 -17.24 4.51
C GLY A 314 -9.57 -16.84 5.37
N LEU A 315 -9.47 -17.01 6.69
CA LEU A 315 -10.52 -16.62 7.64
C LEU A 315 -10.76 -15.10 7.64
N GLY A 316 -9.69 -14.29 7.53
CA GLY A 316 -9.80 -12.84 7.43
C GLY A 316 -10.51 -12.39 6.16
N TRP A 317 -10.25 -13.04 5.02
CA TRP A 317 -10.98 -12.78 3.78
C TRP A 317 -12.47 -13.12 3.92
N GLN A 318 -12.79 -14.27 4.53
CA GLN A 318 -14.16 -14.67 4.79
C GLN A 318 -14.88 -13.65 5.68
N ALA A 319 -14.28 -13.27 6.82
CA ALA A 319 -14.82 -12.26 7.72
C ALA A 319 -15.09 -10.92 7.00
N ALA A 320 -14.21 -10.51 6.09
CA ALA A 320 -14.38 -9.30 5.30
C ALA A 320 -15.56 -9.35 4.31
N GLN A 321 -15.89 -10.53 3.77
CA GLN A 321 -17.07 -10.74 2.92
C GLN A 321 -18.36 -10.80 3.76
N ASP A 322 -18.35 -11.58 4.84
CA ASP A 322 -19.53 -11.81 5.69
C ASP A 322 -20.02 -10.52 6.37
N THR A 323 -19.12 -9.60 6.66
CA THR A 323 -19.42 -8.30 7.30
C THR A 323 -19.77 -7.19 6.30
N ARG A 324 -19.84 -7.49 5.00
CA ARG A 324 -20.05 -6.48 3.96
C ARG A 324 -21.49 -5.94 4.00
N PRO A 325 -21.69 -4.63 4.31
CA PRO A 325 -23.03 -4.05 4.30
C PRO A 325 -23.54 -3.85 2.87
N GLU A 326 -24.85 -3.64 2.77
CA GLU A 326 -25.53 -3.21 1.54
C GLU A 326 -24.92 -1.90 1.02
N LYS A 327 -25.16 -1.62 -0.28
CA LYS A 327 -24.74 -0.36 -0.89
C LYS A 327 -25.55 0.79 -0.30
N LYS A 328 -24.86 1.83 0.16
CA LYS A 328 -25.45 3.06 0.70
C LYS A 328 -26.00 3.98 -0.40
N THR A 329 -26.76 4.98 0.02
CA THR A 329 -27.00 6.19 -0.77
C THR A 329 -25.85 7.18 -0.49
N PRO A 330 -25.06 7.59 -1.51
CA PRO A 330 -24.01 8.59 -1.35
C PRO A 330 -24.59 9.92 -0.87
N ARG A 331 -23.77 10.70 -0.15
CA ARG A 331 -24.14 12.03 0.34
C ARG A 331 -23.09 13.06 -0.08
N PRO A 332 -23.47 14.30 -0.39
CA PRO A 332 -22.52 15.36 -0.67
C PRO A 332 -21.53 15.56 0.49
N LEU A 333 -20.28 15.88 0.17
CA LEU A 333 -19.21 16.04 1.16
C LEU A 333 -19.57 17.01 2.28
N LYS A 334 -20.28 18.11 1.98
CA LYS A 334 -20.74 19.08 2.99
C LYS A 334 -21.64 18.43 4.06
N GLN A 335 -22.55 17.54 3.65
CA GLN A 335 -23.42 16.81 4.58
C GLN A 335 -22.64 15.77 5.38
N LEU A 336 -21.71 15.07 4.73
CA LEU A 336 -20.82 14.11 5.39
C LEU A 336 -19.98 14.79 6.47
N LEU A 337 -19.34 15.92 6.17
CA LEU A 337 -18.55 16.71 7.12
C LEU A 337 -19.39 17.16 8.33
N ALA A 338 -20.61 17.65 8.10
CA ALA A 338 -21.52 18.05 9.18
C ALA A 338 -21.89 16.86 10.07
N TRP A 339 -22.24 15.72 9.47
CA TRP A 339 -22.57 14.49 10.19
C TRP A 339 -21.37 13.94 10.98
N TRP A 340 -20.19 13.87 10.37
CA TRP A 340 -18.96 13.41 11.01
C TRP A 340 -18.63 14.25 12.23
N ARG A 341 -18.62 15.58 12.06
CA ARG A 341 -18.35 16.52 13.15
C ARG A 341 -19.37 16.37 14.27
N ALA A 342 -20.66 16.31 13.98
CA ALA A 342 -21.70 16.10 14.98
C ALA A 342 -21.52 14.76 15.73
N SER A 343 -21.26 13.67 15.00
CA SER A 343 -21.06 12.35 15.60
C SER A 343 -19.80 12.28 16.47
N ALA A 344 -18.72 12.95 16.06
CA ALA A 344 -17.49 13.04 16.83
C ALA A 344 -17.70 13.89 18.09
N LEU A 345 -18.40 15.02 18.00
CA LEU A 345 -18.73 15.85 19.15
C LEU A 345 -19.60 15.11 20.18
N LEU A 346 -20.59 14.34 19.71
CA LEU A 346 -21.45 13.53 20.59
C LEU A 346 -20.66 12.42 21.28
N LYS A 347 -19.68 11.81 20.60
CA LYS A 347 -18.91 10.69 21.15
C LYS A 347 -17.76 11.14 22.06
N PHE A 348 -17.06 12.21 21.69
CA PHE A 348 -15.77 12.58 22.27
C PHE A 348 -15.75 13.95 22.95
N GLY A 349 -16.83 14.74 22.79
CA GLY A 349 -16.92 16.08 23.33
C GLY A 349 -16.14 17.14 22.53
N LYS A 350 -16.45 18.41 22.83
CA LYS A 350 -15.96 19.57 22.07
C LYS A 350 -14.44 19.74 22.14
N GLN A 351 -13.83 19.58 23.31
CA GLN A 351 -12.38 19.77 23.49
C GLN A 351 -11.56 18.81 22.60
N MET A 352 -11.99 17.56 22.49
CA MET A 352 -11.29 16.58 21.66
C MET A 352 -11.44 16.88 20.17
N VAL A 353 -12.58 17.41 19.71
CA VAL A 353 -12.77 17.70 18.28
C VAL A 353 -12.13 19.03 17.86
N ASP A 354 -12.40 20.12 18.57
CA ASP A 354 -12.00 21.47 18.14
C ASP A 354 -10.50 21.72 18.26
N GLY A 355 -9.82 21.07 19.22
CA GLY A 355 -8.38 21.22 19.42
C GLY A 355 -7.50 20.26 18.61
N LEU A 356 -8.07 19.46 17.70
CA LEU A 356 -7.37 18.33 17.08
C LEU A 356 -6.08 18.76 16.35
N LEU A 357 -6.17 19.71 15.41
CA LEU A 357 -5.00 20.17 14.65
C LEU A 357 -3.94 20.80 15.56
N GLN A 358 -4.36 21.57 16.57
CA GLN A 358 -3.44 22.23 17.49
C GLN A 358 -2.66 21.21 18.34
N ARG A 359 -3.32 20.15 18.82
CA ARG A 359 -2.63 19.06 19.51
C ARG A 359 -1.67 18.32 18.59
N CYS A 360 -2.06 18.08 17.34
CA CYS A 360 -1.18 17.44 16.36
C CYS A 360 0.07 18.29 16.06
N ARG A 361 -0.09 19.62 15.98
CA ARG A 361 1.04 20.57 15.83
C ARG A 361 1.94 20.61 17.06
N ALA A 362 1.36 20.63 18.27
CA ALA A 362 2.14 20.63 19.50
C ALA A 362 2.98 19.34 19.63
N ALA A 363 2.36 18.17 19.37
CA ALA A 363 3.07 16.90 19.31
C ALA A 363 4.12 16.88 18.18
N GLY A 364 3.77 17.42 17.02
CA GLY A 364 4.65 17.56 15.86
C GLY A 364 5.89 18.39 16.16
N ALA A 365 5.74 19.53 16.81
CA ALA A 365 6.84 20.40 17.22
C ALA A 365 7.78 19.69 18.21
N ALA A 366 7.22 19.00 19.21
CA ALA A 366 8.01 18.26 20.20
C ALA A 366 8.82 17.11 19.58
N ILE A 367 8.26 16.40 18.60
CA ILE A 367 8.95 15.34 17.87
C ILE A 367 10.01 15.93 16.95
N ARG A 368 9.65 16.93 16.13
CA ARG A 368 10.57 17.56 15.18
C ARG A 368 11.81 18.16 15.85
N ALA A 369 11.68 18.70 17.05
CA ALA A 369 12.81 19.23 17.82
C ALA A 369 13.85 18.16 18.22
N ARG A 370 13.52 16.87 18.12
CA ARG A 370 14.38 15.74 18.50
C ARG A 370 14.79 14.87 17.30
N VAL A 371 14.21 15.12 16.13
CA VAL A 371 14.48 14.35 14.92
C VAL A 371 15.63 15.01 14.19
N ASP A 372 16.71 14.26 13.99
CA ASP A 372 17.79 14.65 13.10
C ASP A 372 17.26 14.63 11.65
N PRO A 373 17.32 15.76 10.91
CA PRO A 373 16.95 15.78 9.50
C PRO A 373 17.94 14.99 8.62
N HIS A 374 19.11 14.63 9.15
CA HIS A 374 20.10 13.83 8.46
C HIS A 374 19.83 12.33 8.62
N VAL A 375 19.95 11.59 7.51
CA VAL A 375 19.82 10.12 7.47
C VAL A 375 21.16 9.51 7.12
N ASP A 376 21.73 8.76 8.07
CA ASP A 376 22.91 7.93 7.82
C ASP A 376 22.55 6.80 6.84
N ALA A 377 22.91 6.99 5.58
CA ALA A 377 22.54 6.08 4.51
C ALA A 377 23.20 4.70 4.65
N VAL A 378 24.34 4.58 5.34
CA VAL A 378 25.01 3.30 5.58
C VAL A 378 24.22 2.49 6.62
N LEU A 379 23.86 3.11 7.74
CA LEU A 379 23.04 2.44 8.77
C LEU A 379 21.62 2.14 8.27
N ALA A 380 21.06 3.02 7.42
CA ALA A 380 19.80 2.79 6.75
C ALA A 380 19.86 1.59 5.79
N ALA A 381 20.94 1.45 5.00
CA ALA A 381 21.15 0.33 4.10
C ALA A 381 21.22 -1.02 4.84
N VAL A 382 21.87 -1.05 6.02
CA VAL A 382 21.88 -2.23 6.90
C VAL A 382 20.46 -2.61 7.34
N ASP A 383 19.70 -1.64 7.85
CA ASP A 383 18.34 -1.91 8.35
C ASP A 383 17.42 -2.43 7.26
N VAL A 384 17.46 -1.77 6.10
CA VAL A 384 16.69 -2.15 4.92
C VAL A 384 17.05 -3.55 4.44
N ALA A 385 18.35 -3.88 4.33
CA ALA A 385 18.80 -5.19 3.89
C ALA A 385 18.43 -6.30 4.89
N ALA A 386 18.63 -6.06 6.20
CA ALA A 386 18.27 -7.00 7.27
C ALA A 386 16.78 -7.32 7.24
N VAL A 387 15.94 -6.28 7.22
CA VAL A 387 14.48 -6.41 7.20
C VAL A 387 14.00 -7.18 5.98
N VAL A 388 14.50 -6.84 4.79
CA VAL A 388 14.06 -7.51 3.56
C VAL A 388 14.56 -8.95 3.49
N SER A 389 15.79 -9.23 3.94
CA SER A 389 16.36 -10.56 3.97
C SER A 389 15.58 -11.50 4.89
N THR A 390 15.41 -11.14 6.16
CA THR A 390 14.70 -12.01 7.13
C THR A 390 13.23 -12.19 6.78
N VAL A 391 12.57 -11.18 6.21
CA VAL A 391 11.15 -11.30 5.84
C VAL A 391 10.95 -12.20 4.61
N ARG A 392 11.84 -12.14 3.62
CA ARG A 392 11.63 -12.80 2.31
C ARG A 392 12.59 -13.93 1.96
N GLY A 393 13.78 -13.98 2.54
CA GLY A 393 14.91 -14.86 2.19
C GLY A 393 15.53 -14.52 0.82
N THR A 394 14.68 -14.48 -0.22
CA THR A 394 15.03 -14.02 -1.56
C THR A 394 14.19 -12.81 -1.93
N PHE A 395 14.85 -11.76 -2.40
CA PHE A 395 14.22 -10.47 -2.68
C PHE A 395 14.75 -9.85 -3.98
N ALA A 396 14.27 -8.66 -4.31
CA ALA A 396 14.56 -7.94 -5.55
C ALA A 396 14.55 -6.45 -5.22
N ARG A 397 15.11 -5.59 -6.09
CA ARG A 397 15.24 -4.15 -5.86
C ARG A 397 13.94 -3.50 -5.38
N ARG A 398 12.79 -3.84 -5.98
CA ARG A 398 11.47 -3.34 -5.56
C ARG A 398 11.10 -3.60 -4.09
N HIS A 399 11.58 -4.69 -3.49
CA HIS A 399 11.34 -4.97 -2.08
C HIS A 399 12.21 -4.08 -1.19
N VAL A 400 13.47 -3.88 -1.59
CA VAL A 400 14.45 -3.02 -0.93
C VAL A 400 14.01 -1.56 -1.01
N LEU A 401 13.60 -1.09 -2.18
CA LEU A 401 13.08 0.26 -2.39
C LEU A 401 11.81 0.53 -1.57
N ALA A 402 10.89 -0.45 -1.50
CA ALA A 402 9.72 -0.33 -0.65
C ALA A 402 10.10 -0.22 0.84
N GLU A 403 11.18 -0.87 1.27
CA GLU A 403 11.66 -0.81 2.64
C GLU A 403 12.42 0.48 2.93
N ALA A 404 13.28 0.95 2.03
CA ALA A 404 13.95 2.24 2.13
C ALA A 404 12.95 3.38 2.32
N ARG A 405 11.85 3.37 1.56
CA ARG A 405 10.76 4.36 1.71
C ARG A 405 10.05 4.28 3.08
N ARG A 406 9.93 3.09 3.67
CA ARG A 406 9.37 2.93 5.02
C ARG A 406 10.36 3.39 6.08
N HIS A 407 11.64 3.05 5.93
CA HIS A 407 12.71 3.51 6.79
C HIS A 407 12.74 5.04 6.83
N LEU A 408 12.71 5.71 5.67
CA LEU A 408 12.64 7.17 5.61
C LEU A 408 11.40 7.73 6.31
N LEU A 409 10.23 7.13 6.08
CA LEU A 409 8.99 7.54 6.73
C LEU A 409 9.07 7.42 8.26
N GLU A 410 9.73 6.38 8.77
CA GLU A 410 9.93 6.13 10.21
C GLU A 410 10.98 7.07 10.80
N THR A 411 12.13 7.22 10.15
CA THR A 411 13.29 7.98 10.65
C THR A 411 13.03 9.49 10.63
N LEU A 412 12.55 10.01 9.50
CA LEU A 412 12.35 11.45 9.30
C LEU A 412 11.06 11.96 9.94
N ARG A 413 10.18 11.05 10.38
CA ARG A 413 8.91 11.38 11.06
C ARG A 413 8.05 12.40 10.31
N GLY A 414 8.11 12.41 8.97
CA GLY A 414 7.36 13.33 8.11
C GLY A 414 8.10 14.62 7.74
N GLN A 415 9.40 14.74 8.03
CA GLN A 415 10.23 15.80 7.47
C GLN A 415 10.55 15.57 5.99
N GLU A 416 10.81 16.66 5.27
CA GLU A 416 11.36 16.65 3.92
C GLU A 416 12.76 16.02 3.87
N PHE A 417 13.13 15.50 2.70
CA PHE A 417 14.42 14.86 2.46
C PHE A 417 14.82 14.99 0.99
N THR A 418 16.11 14.79 0.74
CA THR A 418 16.70 14.87 -0.60
C THR A 418 16.05 13.87 -1.56
N ARG A 419 15.59 14.36 -2.71
CA ARG A 419 15.00 13.51 -3.76
C ARG A 419 15.99 12.44 -4.19
N GLY A 420 15.53 11.18 -4.25
CA GLY A 420 16.34 10.03 -4.65
C GLY A 420 17.07 9.33 -3.50
N LEU A 421 16.97 9.84 -2.28
CA LEU A 421 17.57 9.17 -1.10
C LEU A 421 17.04 7.75 -0.89
N ASP A 422 15.77 7.49 -1.22
CA ASP A 422 15.18 6.14 -1.16
C ASP A 422 15.82 5.17 -2.16
N ASP A 423 16.07 5.63 -3.39
CA ASP A 423 16.79 4.86 -4.40
C ASP A 423 18.26 4.65 -3.99
N TYR A 424 18.93 5.68 -3.48
CA TYR A 424 20.31 5.60 -3.00
C TYR A 424 20.47 4.58 -1.87
N ILE A 425 19.62 4.61 -0.83
CA ILE A 425 19.62 3.63 0.26
C ILE A 425 19.35 2.22 -0.30
N ALA A 426 18.42 2.08 -1.24
CA ALA A 426 18.10 0.79 -1.82
C ALA A 426 19.27 0.21 -2.63
N ASP A 427 19.97 1.04 -3.39
CA ASP A 427 21.12 0.61 -4.17
C ASP A 427 22.30 0.24 -3.27
N ARG A 428 22.57 1.02 -2.20
CA ARG A 428 23.57 0.65 -1.18
C ARG A 428 23.25 -0.66 -0.47
N ALA A 429 21.99 -0.88 -0.09
CA ALA A 429 21.57 -2.13 0.54
C ALA A 429 21.81 -3.35 -0.37
N LEU A 430 21.66 -3.17 -1.69
CA LEU A 430 21.95 -4.22 -2.67
C LEU A 430 23.45 -4.41 -2.90
N SER A 431 24.22 -3.34 -3.02
CA SER A 431 25.67 -3.42 -3.32
C SER A 431 26.51 -3.87 -2.12
N ASP A 432 26.19 -3.36 -0.93
CA ASP A 432 27.08 -3.46 0.23
C ASP A 432 26.67 -4.60 1.17
N HIS A 433 25.39 -5.01 1.13
CA HIS A 433 24.82 -5.96 2.10
C HIS A 433 24.07 -7.13 1.46
N SER A 434 24.03 -7.23 0.14
CA SER A 434 23.33 -8.31 -0.56
C SER A 434 24.22 -8.98 -1.60
N ARG A 435 23.83 -10.20 -2.02
CA ARG A 435 24.44 -10.95 -3.11
C ARG A 435 23.38 -11.26 -4.15
N GLN A 436 23.68 -11.03 -5.42
CA GLN A 436 22.80 -11.41 -6.52
C GLN A 436 22.72 -12.94 -6.59
N SER A 437 21.50 -13.49 -6.49
CA SER A 437 21.24 -14.93 -6.58
C SER A 437 20.82 -15.36 -7.99
N THR A 438 20.37 -14.42 -8.83
CA THR A 438 20.09 -14.68 -10.24
C THR A 438 21.39 -14.83 -11.02
N VAL A 439 21.63 -16.03 -11.56
CA VAL A 439 22.80 -16.34 -12.40
C VAL A 439 22.38 -16.27 -13.88
N PRO A 440 22.91 -15.32 -14.67
CA PRO A 440 22.72 -15.32 -16.12
C PRO A 440 23.26 -16.61 -16.73
N LYS A 441 22.46 -17.24 -17.61
CA LYS A 441 22.90 -18.47 -18.30
C LYS A 441 23.45 -18.11 -19.68
N PRO A 442 24.63 -18.61 -20.08
CA PRO A 442 25.13 -18.44 -21.44
C PRO A 442 24.10 -18.88 -22.49
N GLY A 443 23.93 -18.09 -23.55
CA GLY A 443 22.93 -18.35 -24.60
C GLY A 443 21.47 -18.02 -24.23
N ARG A 444 21.20 -17.46 -23.05
CA ARG A 444 19.90 -16.89 -22.67
C ARG A 444 19.98 -15.37 -22.58
N ARG A 445 18.85 -14.68 -22.79
CA ARG A 445 18.74 -13.23 -22.57
C ARG A 445 19.13 -12.92 -21.11
N THR A 446 20.03 -11.95 -20.94
CA THR A 446 20.38 -11.41 -19.63
C THR A 446 19.13 -10.82 -18.98
N PRO A 447 18.80 -11.20 -17.73
CA PRO A 447 17.65 -10.63 -17.02
C PRO A 447 17.82 -9.12 -16.83
N ASP A 448 16.74 -8.36 -17.00
CA ASP A 448 16.73 -6.93 -16.71
C ASP A 448 16.83 -6.68 -15.18
N ALA A 449 17.18 -5.47 -14.76
CA ALA A 449 17.46 -5.14 -13.34
C ALA A 449 16.33 -5.51 -12.35
N ASP A 450 15.08 -5.36 -12.76
CA ASP A 450 13.89 -5.69 -11.94
C ASP A 450 13.56 -7.20 -11.91
N GLN A 451 14.20 -7.98 -12.78
CA GLN A 451 14.16 -9.45 -12.84
C GLN A 451 15.28 -10.08 -12.02
N LEU A 452 16.25 -9.30 -11.57
CA LEU A 452 17.30 -9.76 -10.67
C LEU A 452 16.74 -10.01 -9.27
N PHE A 453 17.14 -11.15 -8.73
CA PHE A 453 16.92 -11.52 -7.34
C PHE A 453 18.23 -11.54 -6.58
N TYR A 454 18.10 -11.25 -5.29
CA TYR A 454 19.16 -11.09 -4.32
C TYR A 454 18.83 -11.88 -3.06
N THR A 455 19.86 -12.20 -2.30
CA THR A 455 19.78 -12.73 -0.93
C THR A 455 20.83 -12.01 -0.09
N ALA A 456 20.75 -12.09 1.23
CA ALA A 456 21.71 -11.46 2.11
C ALA A 456 21.95 -12.31 3.36
N ASP A 457 23.22 -12.41 3.75
CA ASP A 457 23.67 -13.20 4.90
C ASP A 457 23.59 -12.35 6.18
N PHE A 458 22.37 -12.26 6.72
CA PHE A 458 22.10 -11.79 8.08
C PHE A 458 21.87 -13.00 8.97
N THR A 459 22.53 -13.03 10.13
CA THR A 459 22.25 -14.05 11.14
C THR A 459 20.84 -13.83 11.64
N GLU A 460 19.95 -14.80 11.43
CA GLU A 460 18.59 -14.74 11.94
C GLU A 460 18.58 -15.10 13.42
N PRO A 461 18.04 -14.22 14.30
CA PRO A 461 17.86 -14.57 15.70
C PRO A 461 16.97 -15.80 15.87
N ASP A 462 17.16 -16.55 16.95
CA ASP A 462 16.23 -17.62 17.29
C ASP A 462 14.83 -17.08 17.52
N ARG A 463 13.84 -17.96 17.39
CA ARG A 463 12.45 -17.61 17.69
C ARG A 463 12.29 -17.52 19.20
N TRP A 464 11.76 -16.40 19.67
CA TRP A 464 11.22 -16.28 21.02
C TRP A 464 9.70 -16.14 21.00
N TRP A 465 9.05 -16.42 22.14
CA TRP A 465 7.60 -16.26 22.30
C TRP A 465 7.28 -15.01 23.11
N ILE A 466 6.30 -14.25 22.62
CA ILE A 466 5.85 -12.99 23.20
C ILE A 466 4.47 -13.22 23.81
N ALA A 467 4.38 -13.16 25.13
CA ALA A 467 3.11 -13.17 25.86
C ALA A 467 2.57 -11.74 25.93
N GLY A 468 1.30 -11.55 25.53
CA GLY A 468 0.62 -10.27 25.71
C GLY A 468 0.19 -10.07 27.16
N THR A 469 0.11 -8.82 27.61
CA THR A 469 -0.46 -8.46 28.91
C THR A 469 -1.99 -8.60 28.96
N ASP A 470 -2.62 -8.83 27.81
CA ASP A 470 -4.06 -8.98 27.63
C ASP A 470 -4.59 -10.41 27.88
N GLY A 471 -3.71 -11.34 28.26
CA GLY A 471 -4.07 -12.73 28.54
C GLY A 471 -4.39 -13.56 27.29
N LYS A 472 -4.14 -13.05 26.08
CA LYS A 472 -4.22 -13.81 24.84
C LYS A 472 -3.13 -14.87 24.75
N PRO A 473 -3.29 -15.91 23.90
CA PRO A 473 -2.23 -16.88 23.66
C PRO A 473 -0.92 -16.17 23.28
N PRO A 474 0.23 -16.63 23.80
CA PRO A 474 1.52 -16.12 23.37
C PRO A 474 1.65 -16.31 21.86
N ARG A 475 2.34 -15.38 21.20
CA ARG A 475 2.64 -15.47 19.78
C ARG A 475 4.13 -15.66 19.58
N GLU A 476 4.49 -16.33 18.49
CA GLU A 476 5.87 -16.36 18.04
C GLU A 476 6.32 -14.94 17.66
N SER A 477 7.56 -14.61 17.95
CA SER A 477 8.26 -13.46 17.35
C SER A 477 8.10 -13.52 15.83
N SER A 478 7.67 -12.41 15.25
CA SER A 478 7.48 -12.29 13.82
C SER A 478 8.81 -12.18 13.09
N ARG A 479 8.80 -12.46 11.78
CA ARG A 479 9.97 -12.21 10.92
C ARG A 479 10.45 -10.77 10.99
N TYR A 480 9.52 -9.82 11.12
CA TYR A 480 9.86 -8.41 11.21
C TYR A 480 10.60 -8.07 12.50
N GLU A 481 10.11 -8.55 13.65
CA GLU A 481 10.75 -8.33 14.95
C GLU A 481 12.16 -8.95 15.01
N ARG A 482 12.30 -10.18 14.50
CA ARG A 482 13.62 -10.81 14.38
C ARG A 482 14.58 -10.01 13.50
N ALA A 483 14.08 -9.47 12.39
CA ALA A 483 14.89 -8.64 11.52
C ALA A 483 15.36 -7.35 12.18
N ARG A 484 14.54 -6.75 13.06
CA ARG A 484 14.91 -5.55 13.83
C ARG A 484 16.02 -5.83 14.83
N VAL A 485 15.97 -6.98 15.52
CA VAL A 485 17.07 -7.43 16.40
C VAL A 485 18.35 -7.62 15.58
N ALA A 486 18.27 -8.30 14.43
CA ALA A 486 19.42 -8.50 13.56
C ALA A 486 20.01 -7.19 13.03
N SER A 487 19.16 -6.25 12.60
CA SER A 487 19.54 -4.91 12.14
C SER A 487 20.24 -4.12 13.24
N LEU A 488 19.63 -4.01 14.41
CA LEU A 488 20.13 -3.18 15.51
C LEU A 488 21.49 -3.67 16.01
N ALA A 489 21.70 -4.98 16.05
CA ALA A 489 23.00 -5.57 16.36
C ALA A 489 24.11 -5.10 15.41
N VAL A 490 23.87 -5.18 14.10
CA VAL A 490 24.84 -4.78 13.06
C VAL A 490 25.07 -3.26 13.09
N GLN A 491 24.01 -2.47 13.26
CA GLN A 491 24.14 -1.02 13.39
C GLN A 491 24.99 -0.61 14.59
N ASN A 492 24.77 -1.22 15.75
CA ASN A 492 25.54 -0.91 16.96
C ASN A 492 27.02 -1.28 16.79
N ALA A 493 27.32 -2.40 16.12
CA ALA A 493 28.69 -2.76 15.79
C ALA A 493 29.37 -1.75 14.85
N ILE A 494 28.65 -1.25 13.83
CA ILE A 494 29.17 -0.19 12.94
C ILE A 494 29.40 1.12 13.71
N ARG A 495 28.43 1.53 14.55
CA ARG A 495 28.59 2.73 15.41
C ARG A 495 29.79 2.62 16.35
N ALA A 496 29.99 1.44 16.96
CA ALA A 496 31.15 1.16 17.81
C ALA A 496 32.46 1.24 17.02
N ALA A 497 32.50 0.68 15.81
CA ALA A 497 33.69 0.74 14.94
C ALA A 497 34.04 2.17 14.48
N ARG A 498 33.04 3.03 14.29
CA ARG A 498 33.23 4.45 13.94
C ARG A 498 33.62 5.33 15.12
N THR A 499 33.45 4.87 16.35
CA THR A 499 33.81 5.62 17.55
C THR A 499 35.23 5.24 17.97
N PRO A 500 36.23 6.15 17.89
CA PRO A 500 37.59 5.82 18.32
C PRO A 500 37.61 5.49 19.83
N PRO A 501 38.45 4.52 20.26
CA PRO A 501 38.57 4.20 21.68
C PRO A 501 39.04 5.42 22.48
N ALA A 502 38.50 5.60 23.69
CA ALA A 502 38.76 6.76 24.55
C ALA A 502 40.26 7.04 24.80
N ALA A 503 41.12 6.02 24.73
CA ALA A 503 42.57 6.14 24.87
C ALA A 503 43.27 6.94 23.74
N ALA A 504 42.59 7.25 22.63
CA ALA A 504 43.14 8.05 21.53
C ALA A 504 42.77 9.55 21.61
N ARG A 505 42.09 10.00 22.67
CA ARG A 505 41.72 11.42 22.87
C ARG A 505 42.71 12.21 23.73
N ASP A 506 43.59 11.53 24.45
CA ASP A 506 44.54 12.19 25.37
C ASP A 506 45.95 12.42 24.78
N ASP A 507 46.24 11.95 23.56
CA ASP A 507 47.53 12.16 22.90
C ASP A 507 47.37 12.61 21.44
N ALA A 508 46.99 13.88 21.24
CA ALA A 508 47.24 14.57 19.98
C ALA A 508 47.51 16.06 20.24
N PRO A 509 48.66 16.62 19.83
CA PRO A 509 48.90 18.04 19.94
C PRO A 509 48.01 18.79 18.93
N ALA A 510 47.58 19.99 19.33
CA ALA A 510 46.83 20.91 18.47
C ALA A 510 47.56 21.14 17.15
N ALA A 511 47.06 20.56 16.06
CA ALA A 511 47.53 20.81 14.71
C ALA A 511 46.63 21.85 14.03
N ALA A 512 47.30 22.83 13.44
CA ALA A 512 46.80 24.09 12.91
C ALA A 512 45.60 23.97 11.97
N HIS A 513 44.69 24.95 12.11
CA HIS A 513 43.75 25.35 11.08
C HIS A 513 44.49 25.74 9.81
N THR A 514 44.33 24.96 8.74
CA THR A 514 44.50 25.45 7.37
C THR A 514 43.12 25.75 6.81
N GLU A 515 42.86 27.03 6.62
CA GLU A 515 41.73 27.55 5.84
C GLU A 515 41.89 27.07 4.39
N ASP A 516 40.99 26.19 3.95
CA ASP A 516 40.80 25.92 2.52
C ASP A 516 39.53 26.63 2.06
N HIS A 517 39.72 27.65 1.23
CA HIS A 517 38.67 28.39 0.56
C HIS A 517 37.93 27.49 -0.43
N HIS A 518 36.66 27.17 -0.13
CA HIS A 518 35.72 26.69 -1.14
C HIS A 518 34.54 27.65 -1.29
N ASP A 519 34.40 28.11 -2.53
CA ASP A 519 33.38 29.02 -3.03
C ASP A 519 31.95 28.56 -2.71
N HIS A 520 31.15 29.52 -2.28
CA HIS A 520 29.73 29.38 -2.03
C HIS A 520 28.92 29.24 -3.32
N ALA A 521 28.31 28.07 -3.53
CA ALA A 521 27.11 27.93 -4.35
C ALA A 521 26.18 26.82 -3.79
N SER A 522 25.35 27.21 -2.81
CA SER A 522 24.03 26.62 -2.48
C SER A 522 23.91 25.09 -2.46
N ASP A 523 24.30 24.46 -1.34
CA ASP A 523 23.79 23.13 -0.96
C ASP A 523 22.45 23.25 -0.21
N PRO A 524 21.43 22.44 -0.54
CA PRO A 524 20.17 22.37 0.22
C PRO A 524 20.37 21.71 1.60
N PRO A 525 19.48 21.94 2.58
CA PRO A 525 19.69 21.62 4.00
C PRO A 525 19.63 20.12 4.39
N HIS A 526 19.85 19.20 3.45
CA HIS A 526 19.80 17.75 3.68
C HIS A 526 21.01 17.07 3.05
N ALA A 527 22.21 17.40 3.53
CA ALA A 527 23.44 16.71 3.15
C ALA A 527 23.35 15.23 3.55
N VAL A 528 23.78 14.32 2.67
CA VAL A 528 23.99 12.91 3.01
C VAL A 528 25.40 12.83 3.59
N ASP A 529 25.53 12.65 4.90
CA ASP A 529 26.81 12.41 5.56
C ASP A 529 27.50 11.24 4.86
N HIS A 530 28.68 11.54 4.35
CA HIS A 530 29.62 10.59 3.78
C HIS A 530 30.79 10.47 4.74
N PRO A 531 30.71 9.64 5.80
CA PRO A 531 31.91 9.29 6.54
C PRO A 531 32.68 8.22 5.75
N GLY A 532 34.00 8.41 5.70
CA GLY A 532 34.94 7.58 4.97
C GLY A 532 34.98 6.10 5.39
N ARG A 533 35.48 5.27 4.47
CA ARG A 533 35.82 3.84 4.56
C ARG A 533 35.28 3.09 5.80
N ASP A 534 34.01 2.70 5.74
CA ASP A 534 33.50 1.66 6.64
C ASP A 534 33.83 0.28 6.06
N ALA A 535 34.67 -0.50 6.74
CA ALA A 535 34.88 -1.90 6.40
C ALA A 535 33.57 -2.67 6.67
N ALA A 536 32.99 -3.30 5.65
CA ALA A 536 31.86 -4.19 5.82
C ALA A 536 32.21 -5.29 6.84
N LEU A 537 31.44 -5.41 7.92
CA LEU A 537 31.63 -6.46 8.93
C LEU A 537 31.63 -7.83 8.26
N THR A 538 32.56 -8.72 8.63
CA THR A 538 32.58 -10.11 8.16
C THR A 538 31.32 -10.87 8.63
N PRO A 539 30.92 -11.97 7.96
CA PRO A 539 29.79 -12.79 8.41
C PRO A 539 29.90 -13.24 9.87
N ALA A 540 31.11 -13.59 10.33
CA ALA A 540 31.36 -13.99 11.72
C ALA A 540 31.15 -12.83 12.71
N GLN A 541 31.62 -11.62 12.38
CA GLN A 541 31.41 -10.43 13.20
C GLN A 541 29.93 -10.06 13.30
N ARG A 542 29.18 -10.17 12.19
CA ARG A 542 27.73 -9.96 12.21
C ARG A 542 27.03 -10.98 13.10
N ALA A 543 27.40 -12.26 13.00
CA ALA A 543 26.81 -13.32 13.82
C ALA A 543 27.06 -13.10 15.33
N ALA A 544 28.29 -12.74 15.70
CA ALA A 544 28.63 -12.43 17.09
C ALA A 544 27.81 -11.25 17.63
N ALA A 545 27.70 -10.15 16.86
CA ALA A 545 26.91 -8.99 17.26
C ALA A 545 25.43 -9.35 17.46
N VAL A 546 24.86 -10.16 16.56
CA VAL A 546 23.45 -10.61 16.66
C VAL A 546 23.25 -11.48 17.89
N GLN A 547 24.14 -12.45 18.17
CA GLN A 547 24.02 -13.32 19.33
C GLN A 547 24.04 -12.53 20.64
N THR A 548 24.96 -11.57 20.78
CA THR A 548 25.01 -10.69 21.97
C THR A 548 23.73 -9.88 22.12
N HIS A 549 23.22 -9.28 21.04
CA HIS A 549 22.00 -8.47 21.10
C HIS A 549 20.74 -9.31 21.33
N GLN A 550 20.66 -10.51 20.77
CA GLN A 550 19.57 -11.46 21.01
C GLN A 550 19.52 -11.89 22.47
N GLN A 551 20.66 -12.17 23.10
CA GLN A 551 20.73 -12.46 24.54
C GLN A 551 20.25 -11.27 25.37
N ALA A 552 20.63 -10.04 25.00
CA ALA A 552 20.16 -8.84 25.69
C ALA A 552 18.66 -8.53 25.47
N ALA A 553 18.10 -8.93 24.33
CA ALA A 553 16.68 -8.74 24.00
C ALA A 553 15.75 -9.76 24.70
N MET A 554 16.32 -10.81 25.31
CA MET A 554 15.62 -11.87 26.03
C MET A 554 15.82 -11.68 27.55
N PRO A 555 14.81 -11.29 28.34
CA PRO A 555 14.98 -11.16 29.79
C PRO A 555 15.23 -12.52 30.47
N GLU A 556 15.92 -12.53 31.63
CA GLU A 556 16.27 -13.77 32.38
C GLU A 556 15.05 -14.67 32.69
N GLU A 557 13.89 -14.10 33.05
CA GLU A 557 12.63 -14.85 33.25
C GLU A 557 12.16 -15.63 32.00
N TYR A 558 12.56 -15.20 30.80
CA TYR A 558 12.23 -15.86 29.53
C TYR A 558 13.23 -16.97 29.19
N LEU A 559 14.45 -16.91 29.73
CA LEU A 559 15.50 -17.92 29.58
C LEU A 559 15.29 -19.11 30.54
N GLU A 560 14.58 -18.90 31.65
CA GLU A 560 14.25 -19.93 32.66
C GLU A 560 13.01 -20.80 32.33
N GLY A 561 12.50 -20.76 31.09
CA GLY A 561 11.58 -21.79 30.59
C GLY A 561 10.08 -21.53 30.80
N ARG A 562 9.61 -20.28 30.82
CA ARG A 562 8.16 -19.96 30.71
C ARG A 562 7.81 -19.12 29.48
N THR A 563 8.36 -19.50 28.34
CA THR A 563 7.78 -19.16 27.03
C THR A 563 6.83 -20.29 26.65
N THR A 564 5.54 -20.20 26.97
CA THR A 564 4.63 -21.30 26.61
C THR A 564 4.46 -21.36 25.10
N ASP A 565 4.96 -22.42 24.48
CA ASP A 565 4.65 -22.76 23.09
C ASP A 565 3.11 -22.77 22.94
N PRO A 566 2.51 -22.09 21.95
CA PRO A 566 1.08 -22.14 21.68
C PRO A 566 0.50 -23.55 21.61
N ALA A 567 1.28 -24.55 21.21
CA ALA A 567 0.89 -25.97 21.20
C ALA A 567 0.69 -26.57 22.60
N THR A 568 1.29 -25.94 23.63
CA THR A 568 1.13 -26.29 25.05
C THR A 568 0.18 -25.35 25.78
N TRP A 569 -0.04 -24.14 25.27
CA TRP A 569 -0.93 -23.15 25.88
C TRP A 569 -2.37 -23.64 26.03
N LEU A 570 -2.90 -24.37 25.04
CA LEU A 570 -4.26 -24.93 25.07
C LEU A 570 -4.42 -26.18 25.97
N ARG A 571 -3.37 -26.62 26.69
CA ARG A 571 -3.41 -27.87 27.48
C ARG A 571 -4.04 -27.71 28.86
N THR A 572 -4.30 -26.49 29.32
CA THR A 572 -4.92 -26.26 30.64
C THR A 572 -6.38 -25.80 30.48
N PRO A 573 -7.29 -26.25 31.37
CA PRO A 573 -8.68 -25.79 31.37
C PRO A 573 -8.82 -24.27 31.44
N GLU A 574 -7.94 -23.58 32.19
CA GLU A 574 -7.98 -22.13 32.37
C GLU A 574 -7.73 -21.37 31.06
N ASN A 575 -6.81 -21.85 30.22
CA ASN A 575 -6.50 -21.22 28.94
C ASN A 575 -7.61 -21.46 27.89
N LEU A 576 -8.26 -22.63 27.92
CA LEU A 576 -9.46 -22.90 27.11
C LEU A 576 -10.62 -21.99 27.52
N GLU A 577 -10.80 -21.77 28.83
CA GLU A 577 -11.83 -20.88 29.35
C GLU A 577 -11.56 -19.40 28.97
N ARG A 578 -10.30 -18.95 29.03
CA ARG A 578 -9.90 -17.61 28.54
C ARG A 578 -10.24 -17.42 27.06
N LEU A 579 -9.91 -18.40 26.22
CA LEU A 579 -10.24 -18.33 24.78
C LEU A 579 -11.76 -18.30 24.54
N ALA A 580 -12.51 -19.08 25.31
CA ALA A 580 -13.97 -19.04 25.27
C ALA A 580 -14.52 -17.68 25.74
N ALA A 581 -13.91 -17.06 26.75
CA ALA A 581 -14.28 -15.72 27.22
C ALA A 581 -14.07 -14.64 26.16
N PHE A 582 -12.92 -14.63 25.46
CA PHE A 582 -12.70 -13.70 24.33
C PHE A 582 -13.77 -13.86 23.25
N THR A 583 -14.11 -15.10 22.91
CA THR A 583 -15.16 -15.42 21.93
C THR A 583 -16.53 -14.95 22.38
N ARG A 584 -16.88 -15.12 23.67
CA ARG A 584 -18.14 -14.59 24.24
C ARG A 584 -18.19 -13.07 24.15
N THR A 585 -17.11 -12.37 24.48
CA THR A 585 -17.02 -10.91 24.40
C THR A 585 -17.10 -10.41 22.94
N ALA A 586 -16.45 -11.08 21.99
CA ALA A 586 -16.57 -10.76 20.57
C ALA A 586 -18.00 -10.97 20.05
N ASN A 587 -18.65 -12.09 20.41
CA ASN A 587 -20.04 -12.35 20.05
C ASN A 587 -21.02 -11.35 20.68
N ALA A 588 -20.79 -10.94 21.93
CA ALA A 588 -21.59 -9.92 22.60
C ALA A 588 -21.48 -8.56 21.87
N ARG A 589 -20.27 -8.14 21.51
CA ARG A 589 -20.04 -6.93 20.69
C ARG A 589 -20.74 -7.03 19.33
N ARG A 590 -20.64 -8.18 18.66
CA ARG A 590 -21.32 -8.43 17.38
C ARG A 590 -22.85 -8.31 17.51
N ARG A 591 -23.45 -8.95 18.52
CA ARG A 591 -24.90 -8.87 18.78
C ARG A 591 -25.36 -7.46 19.12
N ALA A 592 -24.61 -6.74 19.97
CA ALA A 592 -24.91 -5.35 20.30
C ALA A 592 -24.86 -4.44 19.06
N PHE A 593 -23.99 -4.75 18.11
CA PHE A 593 -23.93 -4.06 16.83
C PHE A 593 -25.11 -4.40 15.92
N GLU A 594 -25.42 -5.70 15.75
CA GLU A 594 -26.56 -6.19 14.96
C GLU A 594 -27.91 -5.66 15.46
N ALA A 595 -28.03 -5.44 16.77
CA ALA A 595 -29.22 -4.88 17.42
C ALA A 595 -29.39 -3.36 17.25
N ARG A 596 -28.41 -2.64 16.67
CA ARG A 596 -28.56 -1.20 16.43
C ARG A 596 -29.65 -0.96 15.37
N PRO A 597 -30.59 -0.02 15.61
CA PRO A 597 -31.62 0.30 14.62
C PRO A 597 -30.95 0.71 13.31
N LYS A 598 -31.31 0.02 12.23
CA LYS A 598 -30.88 0.41 10.88
C LYS A 598 -31.58 1.73 10.54
N PRO A 599 -30.88 2.72 9.97
CA PRO A 599 -31.55 3.92 9.47
C PRO A 599 -32.61 3.48 8.44
N GLU A 600 -33.82 4.02 8.56
CA GLU A 600 -34.92 3.75 7.64
C GLU A 600 -34.46 4.02 6.20
N GLN A 601 -34.47 2.98 5.37
CA GLN A 601 -34.33 3.14 3.93
C GLN A 601 -35.66 3.69 3.40
N PRO A 602 -35.68 4.73 2.54
CA PRO A 602 -36.90 5.16 1.88
C PRO A 602 -37.55 3.97 1.16
N ALA A 603 -38.84 3.79 1.37
CA ALA A 603 -39.63 2.68 0.86
C ALA A 603 -39.85 2.80 -0.66
N ASP A 604 -38.80 2.64 -1.45
CA ASP A 604 -38.89 2.46 -2.92
C ASP A 604 -37.59 1.83 -3.44
N VAL A 605 -37.35 0.56 -3.12
CA VAL A 605 -36.36 -0.25 -3.85
C VAL A 605 -36.94 -1.64 -4.10
N VAL A 606 -37.37 -1.83 -5.36
CA VAL A 606 -37.69 -3.14 -5.93
C VAL A 606 -36.50 -4.09 -5.72
N LYS A 607 -36.75 -5.29 -5.20
CA LYS A 607 -35.77 -6.38 -5.17
C LYS A 607 -35.67 -7.00 -6.56
N PRO A 608 -34.45 -7.20 -7.10
CA PRO A 608 -34.23 -8.34 -7.99
C PRO A 608 -33.22 -9.30 -7.37
N ALA A 609 -33.56 -10.58 -7.47
CA ALA A 609 -32.66 -11.71 -7.30
C ALA A 609 -31.49 -11.64 -8.30
N ASP A 610 -30.44 -12.41 -7.99
CA ASP A 610 -29.21 -12.61 -8.75
C ASP A 610 -28.18 -11.47 -8.74
N GLN A 611 -27.29 -11.52 -7.75
CA GLN A 611 -25.90 -11.08 -7.89
C GLN A 611 -25.03 -11.57 -6.72
N GLN A 612 -24.93 -12.90 -6.55
CA GLN A 612 -23.71 -13.47 -5.97
C GLN A 612 -22.66 -13.58 -7.09
N GLN A 613 -21.40 -13.26 -6.75
CA GLN A 613 -20.18 -13.39 -7.56
C GLN A 613 -19.74 -12.16 -8.40
N HIS A 614 -19.16 -11.16 -7.74
CA HIS A 614 -18.31 -10.16 -8.43
C HIS A 614 -16.94 -9.89 -7.76
N HIS A 615 -16.45 -10.80 -6.91
CA HIS A 615 -15.03 -10.80 -6.53
C HIS A 615 -14.50 -12.23 -6.52
N ILE A 616 -13.76 -12.63 -7.56
CA ILE A 616 -12.80 -13.72 -7.44
C ILE A 616 -11.45 -13.06 -7.14
N ASN A 617 -11.27 -12.65 -5.88
CA ASN A 617 -9.94 -12.38 -5.35
C ASN A 617 -9.42 -13.68 -4.73
N ARG A 618 -9.00 -14.62 -5.58
CA ARG A 618 -8.05 -15.66 -5.15
C ARG A 618 -6.66 -15.16 -5.55
N PRO A 619 -5.73 -14.96 -4.60
CA PRO A 619 -4.32 -14.94 -4.96
C PRO A 619 -3.95 -16.37 -5.38
N ASP A 620 -3.89 -16.58 -6.69
CA ASP A 620 -3.37 -17.83 -7.26
C ASP A 620 -1.84 -17.80 -7.09
N HIS A 621 -1.35 -18.51 -6.09
CA HIS A 621 0.07 -18.74 -5.91
C HIS A 621 0.47 -19.92 -6.80
N GLY A 622 1.14 -19.60 -7.90
CA GLY A 622 1.71 -20.59 -8.81
C GLY A 622 2.52 -21.63 -8.04
N ARG A 623 2.04 -22.87 -8.04
CA ARG A 623 2.88 -24.04 -7.87
C ARG A 623 3.39 -24.41 -9.26
N GLY A 624 4.69 -24.23 -9.48
CA GLY A 624 5.40 -25.09 -10.41
C GLY A 624 5.27 -26.51 -9.88
N ALA A 625 4.66 -27.39 -10.65
CA ALA A 625 4.75 -28.83 -10.40
C ALA A 625 6.21 -29.23 -10.60
N GLY A 626 6.93 -29.44 -9.49
CA GLY A 626 8.07 -30.34 -9.50
C GLY A 626 7.51 -31.72 -9.82
N ARG A 627 7.89 -32.26 -10.98
CA ARG A 627 7.72 -33.67 -11.27
C ARG A 627 8.67 -34.43 -10.36
N ASP A 628 8.15 -35.46 -9.70
CA ASP A 628 8.97 -36.54 -9.18
C ASP A 628 9.75 -37.19 -10.34
N ARG A 629 11.08 -37.09 -10.21
CA ARG A 629 12.18 -37.89 -10.78
C ARG A 629 13.30 -37.03 -11.33
#